data_AF-A0A934H468-F1
#
_entry.id   AF-A0A934H468-F1
#
_cell.length_a   1.000
_cell.length_b   1.000
_cell.length_c   1.000
_cell.angle_alpha   90.00
_cell.angle_beta   90.00
_cell.angle_gamma   90.00
#
_symmetry.space_group_name_H-M   'P 1'
#
loop_
_entity.id
_entity.type
_entity.pdbx_description
1 polymer ?
#
loop_
_entity_poly.entity_id
_entity_poly.type
_entity_poly.pdbx_seq_one_letter_code
_entity_poly.pdbx_strand_id
1 'polypeptide(L)'
;IESAIWKKRDEDAGRILVHLRPLAYQTQANKVVTDRMVLNAAFLVEKARQPEFDAAVRLLDEEMGKRFIFKYVGPVPPYNFVNIVVTWEE
;
A
#
# COMPACT_ATOMS: atom_id res chain seq x y z
N ILE A 1 -19.95 -18.90 -1.64
CA ILE A 1 -20.13 -17.44 -1.44
C ILE A 1 -18.79 -16.78 -1.10
N GLU A 2 -18.02 -17.35 -0.17
CA GLU A 2 -16.69 -16.82 0.21
C GLU A 2 -15.74 -16.59 -0.96
N SER A 3 -15.60 -17.53 -1.90
CA SER A 3 -14.68 -17.38 -3.04
C SER A 3 -14.96 -16.16 -3.93
N ALA A 4 -16.23 -15.74 -4.04
CA ALA A 4 -16.59 -14.56 -4.83
C ALA A 4 -16.20 -13.26 -4.11
N ILE A 5 -16.28 -13.24 -2.77
CA ILE A 5 -15.85 -12.11 -1.95
C ILE A 5 -14.33 -11.97 -2.01
N TRP A 6 -13.58 -13.07 -1.89
CA TRP A 6 -12.12 -13.07 -1.99
C TRP A 6 -11.63 -12.61 -3.36
N LYS A 7 -12.22 -13.13 -4.44
CA LYS A 7 -11.88 -12.70 -5.80
C LYS A 7 -12.10 -11.19 -5.99
N LYS A 8 -13.23 -10.67 -5.50
CA LYS A 8 -13.53 -9.25 -5.63
C LYS A 8 -12.56 -8.37 -4.84
N ARG A 9 -12.10 -8.84 -3.68
CA ARG A 9 -11.07 -8.16 -2.88
C ARG A 9 -9.73 -8.10 -3.61
N ASP A 10 -9.30 -9.22 -4.19
CA ASP A 10 -8.03 -9.29 -4.93
C ASP A 10 -8.06 -8.37 -6.17
N GLU A 11 -9.20 -8.31 -6.87
CA GLU A 11 -9.40 -7.37 -7.98
C GLU A 11 -9.29 -5.91 -7.52
N ASP A 12 -9.97 -5.54 -6.44
CA ASP A 12 -9.99 -4.17 -5.93
C ASP A 12 -8.59 -3.78 -5.38
N ALA A 13 -7.88 -4.70 -4.70
CA ALA A 13 -6.49 -4.52 -4.25
C ALA A 13 -5.51 -4.40 -5.42
N GLY A 14 -5.68 -5.23 -6.46
CA GLY A 14 -4.89 -5.19 -7.68
C GLY A 14 -4.99 -3.85 -8.40
N ARG A 15 -6.20 -3.27 -8.50
CA ARG A 15 -6.40 -1.94 -9.08
C ARG A 15 -5.61 -0.86 -8.33
N ILE A 16 -5.70 -0.84 -6.99
CA ILE A 16 -4.95 0.11 -6.17
C ILE A 16 -3.44 -0.03 -6.40
N LEU A 17 -2.92 -1.26 -6.40
CA LEU A 17 -1.50 -1.52 -6.60
C LEU A 17 -1.01 -1.12 -7.98
N VAL A 18 -1.80 -1.32 -9.04
CA VAL A 18 -1.44 -0.94 -10.41
C VAL A 18 -1.26 0.58 -10.54
N HIS A 19 -2.09 1.36 -9.85
CA HIS A 19 -2.00 2.83 -9.88
C HIS A 19 -0.84 3.38 -9.02
N LEU A 20 -0.56 2.77 -7.86
CA LEU A 20 0.42 3.31 -6.91
C LEU A 20 1.85 2.79 -7.11
N ARG A 21 2.02 1.55 -7.60
CA ARG A 21 3.36 0.95 -7.80
C ARG A 21 4.30 1.78 -8.69
N PRO A 22 3.87 2.35 -9.83
CA PRO A 22 4.76 3.14 -10.70
C PRO A 22 5.28 4.45 -10.06
N LEU A 23 4.60 4.91 -9.02
CA LEU A 23 4.92 6.15 -8.30
C LEU A 23 5.83 5.91 -7.09
N ALA A 24 6.00 4.65 -6.69
CA ALA A 24 6.87 4.25 -5.59
C ALA A 24 8.19 3.68 -6.13
N TYR A 25 9.28 3.97 -5.43
CA TYR A 25 10.57 3.32 -5.65
C TYR A 25 10.50 1.83 -5.28
N GLN A 26 9.84 1.51 -4.17
CA GLN A 26 9.62 0.14 -3.73
C GLN A 26 8.22 -0.01 -3.13
N THR A 27 7.58 -1.15 -3.38
CA THR A 27 6.26 -1.46 -2.82
C THR A 27 6.31 -2.80 -2.11
N GLN A 28 5.73 -2.86 -0.91
CA GLN A 28 5.59 -4.08 -0.14
C GLN A 28 4.14 -4.29 0.24
N ALA A 29 3.53 -5.34 -0.30
CA ALA A 29 2.20 -5.79 0.10
C ALA A 29 2.34 -6.74 1.31
N ASN A 30 1.77 -6.33 2.44
CA ASN A 30 1.76 -7.08 3.68
C ASN A 30 0.46 -7.88 3.81
N LYS A 31 0.45 -8.87 4.73
CA LYS A 31 -0.78 -9.59 5.06
C LYS A 31 -1.81 -8.61 5.62
N VAL A 32 -3.06 -8.76 5.18
CA VAL A 32 -4.19 -8.06 5.78
C VAL A 32 -4.37 -8.54 7.21
N VAL A 33 -4.59 -7.60 8.13
CA VAL A 33 -4.63 -7.89 9.57
C VAL A 33 -6.08 -8.06 10.06
N THR A 34 -7.07 -7.74 9.23
CA THR A 34 -8.48 -7.72 9.60
C THR A 34 -9.34 -8.18 8.44
N ASP A 35 -10.45 -8.87 8.72
CA ASP A 35 -11.36 -9.37 7.67
C ASP A 35 -12.01 -8.26 6.83
N ARG A 36 -12.03 -7.02 7.31
CA ARG A 36 -12.55 -5.85 6.57
C ARG A 36 -11.48 -5.14 5.75
N MET A 37 -10.22 -5.54 5.87
CA MET A 37 -9.09 -4.91 5.19
C MET A 37 -8.91 -5.56 3.82
N VAL A 38 -8.85 -4.72 2.78
CA VAL A 38 -8.67 -5.16 1.39
C VAL A 38 -7.21 -5.10 0.97
N LEU A 39 -6.46 -4.12 1.48
CA LEU A 39 -5.04 -3.96 1.19
C LEU A 39 -4.31 -3.45 2.44
N ASN A 40 -3.16 -4.04 2.72
CA ASN A 40 -2.15 -3.52 3.63
C ASN A 40 -0.85 -3.42 2.84
N ALA A 41 -0.41 -2.22 2.50
CA ALA A 41 0.79 -2.04 1.69
C ALA A 41 1.60 -0.84 2.17
N ALA A 42 2.93 -1.00 2.13
CA ALA A 42 3.89 0.06 2.33
C ALA A 42 4.47 0.47 0.98
N PHE A 43 4.69 1.77 0.80
CA PHE A 43 5.28 2.35 -0.39
C PHE A 43 6.47 3.21 0.01
N LEU A 44 7.65 2.92 -0.53
CA LEU A 44 8.83 3.76 -0.44
C LEU A 44 8.78 4.74 -1.60
N VAL A 45 8.59 6.02 -1.32
CA VAL A 45 8.42 7.07 -2.32
C VAL A 45 9.57 8.04 -2.21
N GLU A 46 10.13 8.46 -3.35
CA GLU A 46 11.11 9.52 -3.37
C GLU A 46 10.47 10.84 -2.91
N LYS A 47 11.16 11.59 -2.04
CA LYS A 47 10.61 12.82 -1.46
C LYS A 47 10.14 13.83 -2.51
N ALA A 48 10.83 13.92 -3.65
CA ALA A 48 10.45 14.81 -4.75
C ALA A 48 9.14 14.39 -5.45
N ARG A 49 8.80 13.09 -5.44
CA ARG A 49 7.59 12.52 -6.04
C ARG A 49 6.44 12.34 -5.04
N GLN A 50 6.65 12.67 -3.76
CA GLN A 50 5.61 12.60 -2.74
C GLN A 50 4.31 13.32 -3.15
N PRO A 51 4.32 14.55 -3.72
CA PRO A 51 3.08 15.22 -4.12
C PRO A 51 2.31 14.48 -5.23
N GLU A 52 3.03 13.84 -6.15
CA GLU A 52 2.45 13.00 -7.22
C GLU A 52 1.77 11.77 -6.62
N PHE A 53 2.43 11.12 -5.66
CA PHE A 53 1.88 9.97 -4.94
C PHE A 53 0.64 10.35 -4.12
N ASP A 54 0.70 11.48 -3.39
CA ASP A 54 -0.42 11.99 -2.60
C ASP A 54 -1.64 12.28 -3.49
N ALA A 55 -1.43 12.86 -4.68
CA ALA A 55 -2.49 13.11 -5.65
C ALA A 55 -3.12 11.80 -6.16
N ALA A 56 -2.31 10.79 -6.47
CA ALA A 56 -2.82 9.49 -6.91
C ALA A 56 -3.65 8.78 -5.83
N VAL A 57 -3.23 8.86 -4.55
CA VAL A 57 -4.01 8.31 -3.44
C VAL A 57 -5.35 9.04 -3.28
N ARG A 58 -5.37 10.38 -3.41
CA ARG A 58 -6.62 11.16 -3.36
C ARG A 58 -7.58 10.80 -4.50
N LEU A 59 -7.07 10.64 -5.73
CA LEU A 59 -7.89 10.21 -6.86
C LEU A 59 -8.52 8.84 -6.61
N LEU A 60 -7.76 7.88 -6.08
CA LEU A 60 -8.30 6.57 -5.70
C LEU A 60 -9.34 6.66 -4.59
N ASP A 61 -9.14 7.53 -3.59
CA ASP A 61 -10.11 7.77 -2.53
C ASP A 61 -11.39 8.45 -3.07
N GLU A 62 -11.30 9.35 -4.05
CA GLU A 62 -12.47 9.94 -4.71
C GLU A 62 -13.25 8.91 -5.55
N GLU A 63 -12.55 8.06 -6.31
CA GLU A 63 -13.16 7.03 -7.15
C GLU A 63 -13.79 5.89 -6.34
N MET A 64 -13.12 5.48 -5.26
CA MET A 64 -13.43 4.25 -4.51
C MET A 64 -13.96 4.52 -3.09
N GLY A 65 -13.95 5.77 -2.62
CA GLY A 65 -14.27 6.18 -1.24
C GLY A 65 -15.71 5.95 -0.81
N LYS A 66 -16.63 5.72 -1.76
CA LYS A 66 -18.00 5.27 -1.43
C LYS A 66 -18.05 3.84 -0.88
N ARG A 67 -17.03 3.03 -1.18
CA ARG A 67 -16.94 1.61 -0.82
C ARG A 67 -15.76 1.26 0.07
N PHE A 68 -14.71 2.09 0.07
CA PHE A 68 -13.48 1.86 0.79
C PHE A 68 -13.09 3.06 1.64
N ILE A 69 -12.36 2.80 2.72
CA ILE A 69 -11.75 3.84 3.54
C ILE A 69 -10.24 3.73 3.33
N PHE A 70 -9.64 4.74 2.70
CA PHE A 70 -8.19 4.80 2.53
C PHE A 70 -7.56 5.41 3.79
N LYS A 71 -6.74 4.63 4.49
CA LYS A 71 -5.89 5.13 5.56
C LYS A 71 -4.49 5.34 5.02
N TYR A 72 -4.17 6.59 4.71
CA TYR A 72 -2.84 6.99 4.28
C TYR A 72 -2.05 7.56 5.47
N VAL A 73 -0.93 6.93 5.83
CA VAL A 73 -0.13 7.28 7.02
C VAL A 73 1.32 7.51 6.61
N GLY A 74 1.83 8.73 6.85
CA GLY A 74 3.22 9.10 6.55
C GLY A 74 3.53 10.56 6.94
N PRO A 75 4.81 10.96 6.93
CA PRO A 75 6.02 10.13 6.76
C PRO A 75 6.32 9.29 8.00
N VAL A 76 6.67 8.01 7.81
CA VAL A 76 7.07 7.08 8.88
C VAL A 76 8.48 6.55 8.63
N PRO A 77 9.22 6.10 9.66
CA PRO A 77 10.51 5.45 9.44
C PRO A 77 10.35 4.22 8.52
N PRO A 78 11.35 3.92 7.67
CA PRO A 78 11.23 2.91 6.62
C PRO A 78 11.37 1.46 7.16
N TYR A 79 10.66 1.12 8.23
CA TYR A 79 10.70 -0.20 8.88
C TYR A 79 10.32 -1.35 7.94
N ASN A 80 9.47 -1.09 6.93
CA ASN A 80 9.13 -2.10 5.94
C ASN A 80 10.28 -2.38 4.95
N PHE A 81 11.21 -1.45 4.77
CA PHE A 81 12.21 -1.51 3.69
C PHE A 81 13.65 -1.71 4.18
N VAL A 82 13.91 -1.50 5.47
CA VAL A 82 15.24 -1.63 6.06
C VAL A 82 15.24 -2.75 7.09
N ASN A 83 16.05 -3.78 6.83
CA ASN A 83 16.41 -4.78 7.82
C ASN A 83 17.89 -4.61 8.16
N ILE A 84 18.20 -4.26 9.41
CA ILE A 84 19.59 -4.14 9.87
C ILE A 84 20.02 -5.52 10.34
N VAL A 85 20.87 -6.19 9.57
CA VAL A 85 21.50 -7.45 9.98
C VAL A 85 22.80 -7.09 10.69
N VAL A 86 22.88 -7.39 11.98
CA VAL A 86 24.12 -7.24 12.76
C VAL A 86 24.89 -8.55 12.66
N THR A 87 25.98 -8.56 11.91
CA THR A 87 26.97 -9.64 11.90
C THR A 87 28.11 -9.27 12.84
N TRP A 88 28.34 -10.10 13.85
CA TRP A 88 29.52 -10.02 14.70
C TRP A 88 30.62 -10.87 14.05
N GLU A 89 31.75 -10.26 13.70
CA GLU A 89 32.99 -11.00 13.42
C GLU A 89 33.75 -11.18 14.74
N GLU A 90 34.13 -12.41 15.06
CA GLU A 90 35.08 -12.72 16.15
C GLU A 90 36.52 -12.40 15.74
#